data_AF-A0A661QYN0-F1
#
_entry.id   AF-A0A661QYN0-F1
#
_cell.length_a   1.000
_cell.length_b   1.000
_cell.length_c   1.000
_cell.angle_alpha   90.00
_cell.angle_beta   90.00
_cell.angle_gamma   90.00
#
_symmetry.space_group_name_H-M   'P 1'
#
loop_
_entity.id
_entity.type
_entity.pdbx_description
1 polymer ?
#
loop_
_entity_poly.entity_id
_entity_poly.type
_entity_poly.pdbx_seq_one_letter_code
_entity_poly.pdbx_strand_id
1 'polypeptide(L)'
;MILQSLCQYYDRLQQNVDVDIPEIGFSQEKISFAIVIDKNGKMVGGKPQDIRETNAKGKPSPRVMFVPKIKGRTSKPFAFFLWDNAKYALGACAQDKKKPTDQDNEYKLMPECFLLFKDEVYGFLSDIKDPGATAIINFLSNWKPEQTIALENWEEICKANFVFKLDTDFCFIHEREMIRQQWVQHAEHELTKGENGYCLINGKENSIARIHPLIKGIQGGNTTGGAIVSFNKDKPSFTSYNKTQNFNSPISEKNAFKYTTALNHLCKFGSSQKIQIGDATTVFWAEKENQMESIFGKVLSQSNDGFDNEVKLFLESLQNGRRPVYIDEKTQFFILGLSPNAARISVRFWHVSNVEDISQKLMLHFNDLRIEKRDNDPEYPSIWHLLIELTSSRKGEKRKTDAIPPNLAGQMI
;
A
#
# COMPACT_ATOMS: atom_id res chain seq x y z
N MET A 1 11.03 8.00 17.40
CA MET A 1 9.58 7.75 17.59
C MET A 1 9.01 7.22 16.26
N ILE A 2 7.97 6.38 16.31
CA ILE A 2 7.50 5.51 15.20
C ILE A 2 7.35 6.24 13.85
N LEU A 3 6.69 7.40 13.86
CA LEU A 3 6.38 8.09 12.60
C LEU A 3 7.64 8.74 11.99
N GLN A 4 8.56 9.22 12.81
CA GLN A 4 9.86 9.71 12.33
C GLN A 4 10.65 8.60 11.64
N SER A 5 10.74 7.40 12.24
CA SER A 5 11.49 6.28 11.67
C SER A 5 10.82 5.72 10.40
N LEU A 6 9.49 5.79 10.29
CA LEU A 6 8.78 5.48 9.04
C LEU A 6 9.04 6.52 7.95
N CYS A 7 9.11 7.81 8.28
CA CYS A 7 9.50 8.85 7.31
C CYS A 7 10.93 8.64 6.81
N GLN A 8 11.86 8.30 7.71
CA GLN A 8 13.26 7.99 7.35
C GLN A 8 13.34 6.74 6.46
N TYR A 9 12.55 5.71 6.77
CA TYR A 9 12.46 4.51 5.95
C TYR A 9 11.90 4.80 4.56
N TYR A 10 10.84 5.62 4.45
CA TYR A 10 10.37 6.11 3.15
C TYR A 10 11.48 6.80 2.35
N ASP A 11 12.23 7.70 3.00
CA ASP A 11 13.32 8.44 2.35
C ASP A 11 14.44 7.51 1.88
N ARG A 12 14.74 6.44 2.63
CA ARG A 12 15.65 5.37 2.20
C ARG A 12 15.10 4.64 0.97
N LEU A 13 13.84 4.21 0.99
CA LEU A 13 13.24 3.45 -0.11
C LEU A 13 13.21 4.27 -1.41
N GLN A 14 12.94 5.57 -1.33
CA GLN A 14 12.97 6.46 -2.51
C GLN A 14 14.35 6.60 -3.16
N GLN A 15 15.44 6.35 -2.42
CA GLN A 15 16.80 6.37 -2.96
C GLN A 15 17.17 5.06 -3.67
N ASN A 16 16.39 4.00 -3.48
CA ASN A 16 16.63 2.69 -4.08
C ASN A 16 15.79 2.54 -5.36
N VAL A 17 16.48 2.48 -6.51
CA VAL A 17 15.85 2.39 -7.85
C VAL A 17 15.10 1.07 -8.06
N ASP A 18 15.46 0.02 -7.31
CA ASP A 18 14.83 -1.31 -7.42
C ASP A 18 13.56 -1.44 -6.56
N VAL A 19 13.24 -0.44 -5.74
CA VAL A 19 12.06 -0.46 -4.87
C VAL A 19 10.90 0.27 -5.53
N ASP A 20 9.83 -0.48 -5.76
CA ASP A 20 8.56 0.05 -6.22
C ASP A 20 7.81 0.74 -5.06
N ILE A 21 8.04 2.05 -4.90
CA ILE A 21 7.35 2.91 -3.91
C ILE A 21 6.81 4.21 -4.54
N PRO A 22 5.56 4.61 -4.27
CA PRO A 22 5.00 5.84 -4.81
C PRO A 22 5.77 7.07 -4.35
N GLU A 23 6.12 7.95 -5.30
CA GLU A 23 6.60 9.30 -5.00
C GLU A 23 5.44 10.22 -4.59
N ILE A 24 5.76 11.41 -4.08
CA ILE A 24 4.77 12.42 -3.72
C ILE A 24 3.91 12.79 -4.93
N GLY A 25 2.60 12.82 -4.71
CA GLY A 25 1.61 13.08 -5.77
C GLY A 25 1.17 11.82 -6.49
N PHE A 26 1.74 10.65 -6.19
CA PHE A 26 1.31 9.37 -6.75
C PHE A 26 0.81 8.42 -5.67
N SER A 27 0.02 7.45 -6.11
CA SER A 27 -0.38 6.33 -5.28
C SER A 27 -0.43 5.05 -6.08
N GLN A 28 -0.28 3.91 -5.40
CA GLN A 28 -0.39 2.60 -6.01
C GLN A 28 -1.87 2.15 -6.05
N GLU A 29 -2.43 1.99 -7.24
CA GLU A 29 -3.83 1.63 -7.43
C GLU A 29 -4.00 0.47 -8.43
N LYS A 30 -5.19 -0.13 -8.39
CA LYS A 30 -5.57 -1.28 -9.24
C LYS A 30 -6.27 -0.77 -10.49
N ILE A 31 -5.65 -0.94 -11.66
CA ILE A 31 -6.15 -0.49 -12.96
C ILE A 31 -6.43 -1.72 -13.83
N SER A 32 -7.58 -1.74 -14.50
CA SER A 32 -7.96 -2.89 -15.34
C SER A 32 -7.91 -2.58 -16.83
N PHE A 33 -8.20 -1.35 -17.21
CA PHE A 33 -8.29 -0.99 -18.62
C PHE A 33 -7.53 0.28 -18.95
N ALA A 34 -7.07 0.38 -20.19
CA ALA A 34 -6.51 1.60 -20.77
C ALA A 34 -7.42 2.10 -21.90
N ILE A 35 -7.79 3.38 -21.85
CA ILE A 35 -8.45 4.05 -22.96
C ILE A 35 -7.35 4.51 -23.92
N VAL A 36 -7.17 3.74 -25.00
CA VAL A 36 -6.18 4.03 -26.04
C VAL A 36 -6.79 5.01 -27.03
N ILE A 37 -6.14 6.15 -27.22
CA ILE A 37 -6.61 7.24 -28.08
C ILE A 37 -5.57 7.57 -29.14
N ASP A 38 -6.03 7.97 -30.32
CA ASP A 38 -5.17 8.54 -31.35
C ASP A 38 -4.84 10.01 -31.05
N LYS A 39 -3.94 10.60 -31.86
CA LYS A 39 -3.56 12.02 -31.76
C LYS A 39 -4.72 13.01 -31.86
N ASN A 40 -5.86 12.61 -32.43
CA ASN A 40 -7.06 13.44 -32.57
C ASN A 40 -8.04 13.22 -31.41
N GLY A 41 -7.71 12.37 -30.44
CA GLY A 41 -8.56 12.04 -29.30
C GLY A 41 -9.67 11.04 -29.64
N LYS A 42 -9.57 10.29 -30.73
CA LYS A 42 -10.51 9.20 -31.02
C LYS A 42 -10.06 7.91 -30.34
N MET A 43 -10.99 7.22 -29.67
CA MET A 43 -10.70 5.91 -29.08
C MET A 43 -10.35 4.90 -30.17
N VAL A 44 -9.16 4.31 -30.07
CA VAL A 44 -8.68 3.28 -31.00
C VAL A 44 -9.34 1.95 -30.68
N GLY A 45 -9.78 1.22 -31.70
CA GLY A 45 -10.43 -0.09 -31.55
C GLY A 45 -11.87 -0.05 -31.00
N GLY A 46 -12.42 1.13 -30.69
CA GLY A 46 -13.81 1.31 -30.24
C GLY A 46 -14.12 0.78 -28.84
N LYS A 47 -13.11 0.26 -28.10
CA LYS A 47 -13.26 -0.19 -26.72
C LYS A 47 -11.98 0.01 -25.91
N PRO A 48 -12.07 0.12 -24.56
CA PRO A 48 -10.90 0.12 -23.70
C PRO A 48 -10.06 -1.16 -23.87
N GLN A 49 -8.74 -1.01 -23.90
CA GLN A 49 -7.79 -2.12 -23.91
C GLN A 49 -7.71 -2.76 -22.53
N ASP A 50 -7.87 -4.09 -22.45
CA ASP A 50 -7.65 -4.85 -21.22
C ASP A 50 -6.15 -4.92 -20.90
N ILE A 51 -5.75 -4.43 -19.74
CA ILE A 51 -4.36 -4.43 -19.27
C ILE A 51 -4.18 -5.27 -18.00
N ARG A 52 -5.19 -6.09 -17.65
CA ARG A 52 -5.14 -6.98 -16.49
C ARG A 52 -4.08 -8.05 -16.67
N GLU A 53 -3.49 -8.43 -15.54
CA GLU A 53 -2.56 -9.53 -15.44
C GLU A 53 -3.31 -10.82 -15.08
N THR A 54 -2.69 -11.97 -15.34
CA THR A 54 -3.25 -13.26 -14.91
C THR A 54 -2.77 -13.57 -13.51
N ASN A 55 -3.69 -13.77 -12.56
CA ASN A 55 -3.31 -14.16 -11.20
C ASN A 55 -2.91 -15.65 -11.12
N ALA A 56 -2.40 -16.08 -9.96
CA ALA A 56 -2.00 -17.48 -9.71
C ALA A 56 -3.13 -18.52 -9.93
N LYS A 57 -4.40 -18.09 -10.01
CA LYS A 57 -5.57 -18.95 -10.28
C LYS A 57 -6.00 -18.90 -11.75
N GLY A 58 -5.20 -18.31 -12.64
CA GLY A 58 -5.53 -18.18 -14.06
C GLY A 58 -6.63 -17.16 -14.38
N LYS A 59 -7.03 -16.31 -13.43
CA LYS A 59 -8.10 -15.31 -13.64
C LYS A 59 -7.52 -13.91 -13.89
N PRO A 60 -8.16 -13.09 -14.72
CA PRO A 60 -7.79 -11.68 -14.89
C PRO A 60 -7.83 -10.94 -13.55
N SER A 61 -6.76 -10.21 -13.25
CA SER A 61 -6.58 -9.39 -12.07
C SER A 61 -6.10 -8.00 -12.49
N PRO A 62 -6.67 -6.93 -11.90
CA PRO A 62 -6.18 -5.57 -12.16
C PRO A 62 -4.67 -5.48 -11.99
N ARG A 63 -4.01 -4.82 -12.93
CA ARG A 63 -2.60 -4.45 -12.85
C ARG A 63 -2.44 -3.38 -11.80
N VAL A 64 -1.40 -3.52 -11.00
CA VAL A 64 -1.05 -2.56 -9.95
C VAL A 64 -0.05 -1.58 -10.54
N MET A 65 -0.33 -0.27 -10.46
CA MET A 65 0.55 0.77 -11.01
C MET A 65 0.44 2.08 -10.24
N PHE A 66 1.42 2.96 -10.44
CA PHE A 66 1.43 4.30 -9.87
C PHE A 66 0.61 5.26 -10.71
N VAL A 67 -0.35 5.91 -10.08
CA VAL A 67 -1.25 6.85 -10.72
C VAL A 67 -1.32 8.17 -9.95
N PRO A 68 -1.54 9.31 -10.63
CA PRO A 68 -1.63 10.63 -10.00
C PRO A 68 -2.69 10.72 -8.90
N LYS A 69 -2.28 10.92 -7.65
CA LYS A 69 -3.18 11.08 -6.51
C LYS A 69 -2.52 11.82 -5.35
N ILE A 70 -3.05 13.00 -5.04
CA ILE A 70 -2.64 13.80 -3.88
C ILE A 70 -3.51 13.46 -2.66
N LYS A 71 -4.83 13.35 -2.84
CA LYS A 71 -5.81 13.08 -1.78
C LYS A 71 -6.80 11.99 -2.16
N GLY A 72 -7.35 11.32 -1.16
CA GLY A 72 -8.42 10.35 -1.36
C GLY A 72 -9.77 11.00 -1.68
N ARG A 73 -10.60 10.28 -2.43
CA ARG A 73 -12.01 10.65 -2.63
C ARG A 73 -12.76 10.55 -1.30
N THR A 74 -13.56 11.56 -0.98
CA THR A 74 -14.46 11.57 0.19
C THR A 74 -15.92 11.37 -0.26
N SER A 75 -16.91 11.64 0.59
CA SER A 75 -18.32 11.54 0.21
C SER A 75 -18.75 12.55 -0.88
N LYS A 76 -18.00 13.64 -1.06
CA LYS A 76 -18.26 14.63 -2.11
C LYS A 76 -17.71 14.14 -3.47
N PRO A 77 -18.40 14.39 -4.59
CA PRO A 77 -17.88 14.10 -5.92
C PRO A 77 -16.51 14.73 -6.14
N PHE A 78 -15.54 13.95 -6.62
CA PHE A 78 -14.16 14.36 -6.84
C PHE A 78 -13.55 13.46 -7.91
N ALA A 79 -13.03 14.05 -8.99
CA ALA A 79 -12.34 13.32 -10.05
C ALA A 79 -10.85 13.18 -9.72
N PHE A 80 -10.23 12.07 -10.12
CA PHE A 80 -8.78 11.93 -10.12
C PHE A 80 -8.20 12.42 -11.45
N PHE A 81 -6.91 12.79 -11.45
CA PHE A 81 -6.23 13.30 -12.64
C PHE A 81 -5.67 12.16 -13.49
N LEU A 82 -6.09 12.06 -14.77
CA LEU A 82 -5.62 11.06 -15.77
C LEU A 82 -5.85 9.57 -15.46
N TRP A 83 -6.64 9.27 -14.44
CA TRP A 83 -7.19 7.94 -14.19
C TRP A 83 -8.47 8.10 -13.39
N ASP A 84 -9.43 7.19 -13.53
CA ASP A 84 -10.57 7.11 -12.61
C ASP A 84 -11.39 5.83 -12.87
N ASN A 85 -12.44 5.61 -12.10
CA ASN A 85 -13.44 4.59 -12.41
C ASN A 85 -14.36 5.02 -13.58
N ALA A 86 -15.14 4.08 -14.10
CA ALA A 86 -16.03 4.29 -15.25
C ALA A 86 -16.96 5.52 -15.12
N LYS A 87 -17.44 5.80 -13.90
CA LYS A 87 -18.36 6.93 -13.64
C LYS A 87 -17.72 8.28 -14.01
N TYR A 88 -16.42 8.43 -13.82
CA TYR A 88 -15.69 9.66 -14.12
C TYR A 88 -14.97 9.59 -15.47
N ALA A 89 -14.30 8.47 -15.78
CA ALA A 89 -13.51 8.34 -17.01
C ALA A 89 -14.39 8.21 -18.27
N LEU A 90 -15.58 7.62 -18.13
CA LEU A 90 -16.48 7.31 -19.24
C LEU A 90 -17.87 7.96 -19.10
N GLY A 91 -18.24 8.38 -17.89
CA GLY A 91 -19.50 9.06 -17.63
C GLY A 91 -20.70 8.14 -17.40
N ALA A 92 -20.47 6.88 -17.04
CA ALA A 92 -21.54 5.94 -16.71
C ALA A 92 -21.11 4.92 -15.65
N CYS A 93 -22.06 4.32 -14.96
CA CYS A 93 -21.83 3.21 -14.02
C CYS A 93 -22.88 2.11 -14.18
N ALA A 94 -22.69 0.97 -13.50
CA ALA A 94 -23.73 -0.05 -13.40
C ALA A 94 -25.01 0.52 -12.78
N GLN A 95 -26.17 0.08 -13.26
CA GLN A 95 -27.45 0.37 -12.63
C GLN A 95 -27.54 -0.38 -11.29
N ASP A 96 -28.08 0.28 -10.26
CA ASP A 96 -28.35 -0.37 -8.98
C ASP A 96 -29.61 -1.22 -9.08
N LYS A 97 -29.45 -2.56 -9.08
CA LYS A 97 -30.57 -3.52 -9.15
C LYS A 97 -31.60 -3.36 -8.02
N LYS A 98 -31.27 -2.64 -6.94
CA LYS A 98 -32.17 -2.37 -5.81
C LYS A 98 -33.00 -1.09 -5.95
N LYS A 99 -32.74 -0.27 -6.97
CA LYS A 99 -33.51 0.94 -7.30
C LYS A 99 -33.89 0.90 -8.79
N PRO A 100 -34.85 0.04 -9.17
CA PRO A 100 -35.33 0.01 -10.55
C PRO A 100 -35.91 1.38 -10.91
N THR A 101 -35.41 1.94 -12.01
CA THR A 101 -36.02 3.06 -12.72
C THR A 101 -36.96 2.50 -13.78
N ASP A 102 -37.88 3.30 -14.32
CA ASP A 102 -38.84 2.89 -15.38
C ASP A 102 -38.18 2.47 -16.71
N GLN A 103 -36.85 2.44 -16.77
CA GLN A 103 -36.04 1.94 -17.87
C GLN A 103 -35.21 0.75 -17.37
N ASP A 104 -35.42 -0.44 -17.96
CA ASP A 104 -34.67 -1.69 -17.76
C ASP A 104 -33.23 -1.64 -18.31
N ASN A 105 -32.55 -0.51 -18.15
CA ASN A 105 -31.18 -0.34 -18.65
C ASN A 105 -30.18 -0.87 -17.60
N GLU A 106 -29.18 -1.63 -18.04
CA GLU A 106 -28.11 -2.18 -17.18
C GLU A 106 -27.12 -1.11 -16.67
N TYR A 107 -27.29 0.15 -17.08
CA TYR A 107 -26.38 1.25 -16.81
C TYR A 107 -27.11 2.51 -16.32
N LYS A 108 -26.33 3.38 -15.68
CA LYS A 108 -26.72 4.73 -15.28
C LYS A 108 -25.73 5.75 -15.84
N LEU A 109 -26.23 6.73 -16.60
CA LEU A 109 -25.42 7.87 -17.05
C LEU A 109 -25.10 8.79 -15.87
N MET A 110 -23.87 9.29 -15.85
CA MET A 110 -23.28 10.15 -14.82
C MET A 110 -22.51 11.33 -15.48
N PRO A 111 -23.15 12.11 -16.36
CA PRO A 111 -22.49 13.19 -17.10
C PRO A 111 -21.85 14.24 -16.20
N GLU A 112 -22.43 14.50 -15.02
CA GLU A 112 -21.89 15.43 -14.04
C GLU A 112 -20.52 14.99 -13.49
N CYS A 113 -20.28 13.67 -13.42
CA CYS A 113 -18.99 13.15 -12.96
C CYS A 113 -17.96 13.11 -14.08
N PHE A 114 -18.40 12.86 -15.31
CA PHE A 114 -17.57 13.02 -16.49
C PHE A 114 -17.11 14.47 -16.67
N LEU A 115 -18.00 15.44 -16.43
CA LEU A 115 -17.66 16.86 -16.47
C LEU A 115 -16.60 17.23 -15.43
N LEU A 116 -16.73 16.75 -14.18
CA LEU A 116 -15.67 16.96 -13.17
C LEU A 116 -14.32 16.39 -13.60
N PHE A 117 -14.31 15.22 -14.23
CA PHE A 117 -13.08 14.62 -14.75
C PHE A 117 -12.50 15.44 -15.92
N LYS A 118 -13.36 15.90 -16.82
CA LYS A 118 -12.98 16.78 -17.92
C LYS A 118 -12.38 18.09 -17.42
N ASP A 119 -13.00 18.73 -16.45
CA ASP A 119 -12.55 20.02 -15.90
C ASP A 119 -11.21 19.87 -15.18
N GLU A 120 -11.03 18.78 -14.40
CA GLU A 120 -9.75 18.47 -13.73
C GLU A 120 -8.62 18.26 -14.74
N VAL A 121 -8.86 17.45 -15.78
CA VAL A 121 -7.84 17.17 -16.81
C VAL A 121 -7.56 18.41 -17.65
N TYR A 122 -8.60 19.14 -18.07
CA TYR A 122 -8.46 20.34 -18.90
C TYR A 122 -7.74 21.46 -18.14
N GLY A 123 -8.15 21.75 -16.90
CA GLY A 123 -7.58 22.81 -16.08
C GLY A 123 -6.10 22.59 -15.76
N PHE A 124 -5.64 21.33 -15.74
CA PHE A 124 -4.24 21.01 -15.52
C PHE A 124 -3.43 20.97 -16.83
N LEU A 125 -3.99 20.43 -17.91
CA LEU A 125 -3.25 20.16 -19.16
C LEU A 125 -3.32 21.27 -20.21
N SER A 126 -4.20 22.26 -20.08
CA SER A 126 -4.44 23.27 -21.13
C SER A 126 -3.18 24.03 -21.56
N ASP A 127 -2.25 24.24 -20.64
CA ASP A 127 -1.01 24.99 -20.89
C ASP A 127 0.19 24.08 -21.19
N ILE A 128 0.00 22.76 -21.17
CA ILE A 128 1.07 21.78 -21.39
C ILE A 128 1.16 21.42 -22.87
N LYS A 129 2.28 21.77 -23.49
CA LYS A 129 2.60 21.41 -24.88
C LYS A 129 3.07 19.96 -24.98
N ASP A 130 2.14 19.03 -24.92
CA ASP A 130 2.39 17.60 -25.09
C ASP A 130 1.33 16.95 -26.00
N PRO A 131 1.72 16.06 -26.95
CA PRO A 131 0.77 15.37 -27.82
C PRO A 131 -0.28 14.53 -27.08
N GLY A 132 0.12 13.86 -25.99
CA GLY A 132 -0.79 13.09 -25.14
C GLY A 132 -1.79 14.01 -24.42
N ALA A 133 -1.33 15.18 -23.96
CA ALA A 133 -2.20 16.18 -23.37
C ALA A 133 -3.27 16.70 -24.34
N THR A 134 -2.86 17.02 -25.57
CA THR A 134 -3.79 17.46 -26.62
C THR A 134 -4.78 16.34 -26.99
N ALA A 135 -4.30 15.11 -27.14
CA ALA A 135 -5.13 13.96 -27.48
C ALA A 135 -6.22 13.70 -26.42
N ILE A 136 -5.88 13.70 -25.13
CA ILE A 136 -6.87 13.46 -24.08
C ILE A 136 -7.87 14.61 -23.94
N ILE A 137 -7.45 15.86 -24.10
CA ILE A 137 -8.36 17.02 -24.12
C ILE A 137 -9.38 16.87 -25.27
N ASN A 138 -8.92 16.46 -26.45
CA ASN A 138 -9.79 16.22 -27.60
C ASN A 138 -10.73 15.03 -27.35
N PHE A 139 -10.24 13.95 -26.74
CA PHE A 139 -11.07 12.81 -26.35
C PHE A 139 -12.20 13.25 -25.42
N LEU A 140 -11.88 13.96 -24.33
CA LEU A 140 -12.87 14.42 -23.35
C LEU A 140 -13.83 15.48 -23.91
N SER A 141 -13.45 16.15 -25.00
CA SER A 141 -14.32 17.11 -25.68
C SER A 141 -15.32 16.45 -26.63
N ASN A 142 -14.93 15.33 -27.24
CA ASN A 142 -15.73 14.66 -28.26
C ASN A 142 -16.51 13.45 -27.71
N TRP A 143 -16.03 12.83 -26.63
CA TRP A 143 -16.67 11.68 -26.00
C TRP A 143 -18.00 12.07 -25.37
N LYS A 144 -19.04 11.31 -25.69
CA LYS A 144 -20.37 11.45 -25.12
C LYS A 144 -20.64 10.28 -24.17
N PRO A 145 -21.04 10.50 -22.92
CA PRO A 145 -21.34 9.42 -21.97
C PRO A 145 -22.32 8.37 -22.50
N GLU A 146 -23.23 8.74 -23.40
CA GLU A 146 -24.16 7.82 -24.06
C GLU A 146 -23.45 6.76 -24.92
N GLN A 147 -22.24 7.03 -25.39
CA GLN A 147 -21.45 6.06 -26.17
C GLN A 147 -20.91 4.90 -25.32
N THR A 148 -20.91 5.03 -23.99
CA THR A 148 -20.45 3.97 -23.09
C THR A 148 -21.27 2.69 -23.18
N ILE A 149 -22.55 2.82 -23.55
CA ILE A 149 -23.52 1.73 -23.63
C ILE A 149 -23.17 0.77 -24.77
N ALA A 150 -22.56 1.30 -25.83
CA ALA A 150 -22.15 0.50 -27.00
C ALA A 150 -20.84 -0.27 -26.75
N LEU A 151 -20.20 -0.14 -25.58
CA LEU A 151 -18.99 -0.87 -25.26
C LEU A 151 -19.31 -2.33 -24.94
N GLU A 152 -18.66 -3.25 -25.64
CA GLU A 152 -18.70 -4.68 -25.33
C GLU A 152 -18.26 -4.94 -23.88
N ASN A 153 -18.88 -5.91 -23.21
CA ASN A 153 -18.56 -6.31 -21.82
C ASN A 153 -18.70 -5.18 -20.79
N TRP A 154 -19.70 -4.31 -20.98
CA TRP A 154 -20.00 -3.21 -20.05
C TRP A 154 -20.09 -3.66 -18.58
N GLU A 155 -20.70 -4.82 -18.30
CA GLU A 155 -20.85 -5.36 -16.94
C GLU A 155 -19.52 -5.51 -16.16
N GLU A 156 -18.42 -5.65 -16.89
CA GLU A 156 -17.07 -5.74 -16.34
C GLU A 156 -16.38 -4.37 -16.33
N ILE A 157 -16.46 -3.64 -17.45
CA ILE A 157 -15.89 -2.30 -17.63
C ILE A 157 -16.42 -1.32 -16.57
N CYS A 158 -17.72 -1.37 -16.25
CA CYS A 158 -18.35 -0.42 -15.33
C CYS A 158 -17.85 -0.51 -13.88
N LYS A 159 -17.10 -1.57 -13.53
CA LYS A 159 -16.53 -1.83 -12.18
C LYS A 159 -15.03 -1.53 -12.10
N ALA A 160 -14.42 -1.12 -13.21
CA ALA A 160 -12.99 -0.97 -13.32
C ALA A 160 -12.52 0.47 -13.13
N ASN A 161 -11.20 0.60 -12.94
CA ASN A 161 -10.46 1.85 -13.09
C ASN A 161 -9.72 1.86 -14.43
N PHE A 162 -9.60 3.05 -14.99
CA PHE A 162 -9.08 3.35 -16.31
C PHE A 162 -7.90 4.29 -16.22
N VAL A 163 -6.93 4.09 -17.12
CA VAL A 163 -5.88 5.06 -17.46
C VAL A 163 -5.96 5.40 -18.93
N PHE A 164 -5.23 6.42 -19.38
CA PHE A 164 -5.24 6.85 -20.79
C PHE A 164 -3.88 6.63 -21.43
N LYS A 165 -3.87 6.27 -22.71
CA LYS A 165 -2.67 5.95 -23.47
C LYS A 165 -2.79 6.50 -24.89
N LEU A 166 -1.72 7.09 -25.42
CA LEU A 166 -1.64 7.41 -26.84
C LEU A 166 -1.28 6.14 -27.63
N ASP A 167 -1.94 5.91 -28.76
CA ASP A 167 -1.76 4.72 -29.60
C ASP A 167 -0.32 4.52 -30.09
N THR A 168 0.43 5.60 -30.29
CA THR A 168 1.84 5.57 -30.69
C THR A 168 2.82 5.31 -29.55
N ASP A 169 2.37 5.36 -28.28
CA ASP A 169 3.25 5.29 -27.12
C ASP A 169 3.35 3.87 -26.54
N PHE A 170 4.41 3.64 -25.75
CA PHE A 170 4.51 2.46 -24.89
C PHE A 170 4.04 2.71 -23.46
N CYS A 171 4.14 3.96 -22.98
CA CYS A 171 3.71 4.39 -21.64
C CYS A 171 2.29 4.96 -21.63
N PHE A 172 1.74 5.18 -20.42
CA PHE A 172 0.48 5.89 -20.22
C PHE A 172 0.69 7.41 -20.25
N ILE A 173 -0.36 8.18 -20.54
CA ILE A 173 -0.28 9.65 -20.66
C ILE A 173 0.24 10.29 -19.35
N HIS A 174 -0.15 9.76 -18.19
CA HIS A 174 0.33 10.26 -16.90
C HIS A 174 1.81 9.94 -16.59
N GLU A 175 2.41 9.01 -17.34
CA GLU A 175 3.83 8.63 -17.22
C GLU A 175 4.72 9.43 -18.19
N ARG A 176 4.12 10.20 -19.12
CA ARG A 176 4.89 11.03 -20.06
C ARG A 176 5.67 12.09 -19.28
N GLU A 177 6.97 12.18 -19.55
CA GLU A 177 7.94 12.94 -18.75
C GLU A 177 7.47 14.36 -18.42
N MET A 178 7.04 15.13 -19.42
CA MET A 178 6.57 16.51 -19.24
C MET A 178 5.35 16.60 -18.31
N ILE A 179 4.37 15.69 -18.48
CA ILE A 179 3.14 15.67 -17.68
C ILE A 179 3.47 15.24 -16.24
N ARG A 180 4.29 14.19 -16.09
CA ARG A 180 4.73 13.68 -14.79
C ARG A 180 5.49 14.75 -13.99
N GLN A 181 6.46 15.43 -14.61
CA GLN A 181 7.23 16.48 -13.95
C GLN A 181 6.35 17.64 -13.48
N GLN A 182 5.43 18.13 -14.32
CA GLN A 182 4.48 19.19 -13.95
C GLN A 182 3.54 18.73 -12.83
N TRP A 183 3.10 17.48 -12.87
CA TRP A 183 2.24 16.92 -11.83
C TRP A 183 2.93 16.83 -10.47
N VAL A 184 4.19 16.38 -10.43
CA VAL A 184 4.97 16.34 -9.18
C VAL A 184 5.10 17.74 -8.59
N GLN A 185 5.45 18.75 -9.39
CA GLN A 185 5.56 20.14 -8.94
C GLN A 185 4.22 20.66 -8.39
N HIS A 186 3.12 20.38 -9.10
CA HIS A 186 1.78 20.73 -8.65
C HIS A 186 1.43 20.04 -7.33
N ALA A 187 1.70 18.74 -7.21
CA ALA A 187 1.45 17.98 -5.99
C ALA A 187 2.23 18.54 -4.81
N GLU A 188 3.51 18.86 -4.98
CA GLU A 188 4.30 19.50 -3.92
C GLU A 188 3.71 20.85 -3.50
N HIS A 189 3.25 21.67 -4.45
CA HIS A 189 2.60 22.94 -4.17
C HIS A 189 1.23 22.78 -3.49
N GLU A 190 0.40 21.82 -3.90
CA GLU A 190 -0.89 21.54 -3.25
C GLU A 190 -0.73 21.16 -1.79
N LEU A 191 0.33 20.41 -1.45
CA LEU A 191 0.64 20.01 -0.08
C LEU A 191 1.10 21.19 0.81
N THR A 192 1.22 22.42 0.29
CA THR A 192 1.52 23.63 1.08
C THR A 192 0.31 24.53 1.32
N LYS A 193 -0.85 24.29 0.67
CA LYS A 193 -2.01 25.19 0.68
C LYS A 193 -2.94 25.09 1.89
N GLY A 194 -2.79 24.07 2.74
CA GLY A 194 -3.61 23.88 3.94
C GLY A 194 -3.17 24.75 5.14
N GLU A 195 -3.84 24.57 6.28
CA GLU A 195 -3.54 25.31 7.51
C GLU A 195 -2.12 25.04 8.03
N ASN A 196 -1.35 26.10 8.30
CA ASN A 196 0.02 25.99 8.78
C ASN A 196 0.08 25.67 10.28
N GLY A 197 1.12 24.92 10.65
CA GLY A 197 1.45 24.65 12.04
C GLY A 197 2.79 23.91 12.18
N TYR A 198 3.28 23.78 13.40
CA TYR A 198 4.49 23.02 13.67
C TYR A 198 4.24 21.53 13.58
N CYS A 199 4.92 20.87 12.64
CA CYS A 199 4.82 19.44 12.46
C CYS A 199 5.58 18.68 13.56
N LEU A 200 4.90 17.77 14.25
CA LEU A 200 5.47 16.98 15.35
C LEU A 200 6.59 15.99 14.92
N ILE A 201 6.73 15.73 13.62
CA ILE A 201 7.76 14.82 13.10
C ILE A 201 9.09 15.54 12.90
N ASN A 202 9.07 16.75 12.33
CA ASN A 202 10.30 17.47 11.93
C ASN A 202 10.52 18.78 12.70
N GLY A 203 9.57 19.22 13.53
CA GLY A 203 9.63 20.46 14.31
C GLY A 203 9.52 21.75 13.47
N LYS A 204 9.20 21.66 12.18
CA LYS A 204 9.13 22.82 11.26
C LYS A 204 7.69 23.25 11.02
N GLU A 205 7.51 24.53 10.73
CA GLU A 205 6.22 25.06 10.30
C GLU A 205 5.91 24.60 8.87
N ASN A 206 4.80 23.88 8.71
CA ASN A 206 4.35 23.31 7.45
C ASN A 206 2.83 23.32 7.39
N SER A 207 2.27 23.12 6.20
CA SER A 207 0.86 22.82 6.04
C SER A 207 0.52 21.46 6.68
N ILE A 208 -0.46 21.46 7.59
CA ILE A 208 -0.82 20.33 8.43
C ILE A 208 -1.93 19.50 7.79
N ALA A 209 -1.70 18.19 7.75
CA ALA A 209 -2.63 17.22 7.22
C ALA A 209 -3.88 17.14 8.10
N ARG A 210 -5.02 17.55 7.53
CA ARG A 210 -6.31 17.49 8.23
C ARG A 210 -6.74 16.04 8.51
N ILE A 211 -6.45 15.14 7.57
CA ILE A 211 -6.71 13.70 7.61
C ILE A 211 -5.51 13.00 6.99
N HIS A 212 -5.00 11.95 7.63
CA HIS A 212 -3.87 11.20 7.06
C HIS A 212 -4.35 10.06 6.17
N PRO A 213 -3.53 9.62 5.20
CA PRO A 213 -3.85 8.44 4.39
C PRO A 213 -4.07 7.19 5.24
N LEU A 214 -4.95 6.31 4.77
CA LEU A 214 -5.27 5.06 5.45
C LEU A 214 -4.18 4.01 5.20
N ILE A 215 -3.92 3.19 6.22
CA ILE A 215 -3.05 2.03 6.12
C ILE A 215 -3.91 0.82 5.80
N LYS A 216 -3.55 0.12 4.73
CA LYS A 216 -4.18 -1.10 4.23
C LYS A 216 -3.32 -2.32 4.61
N GLY A 217 -3.87 -3.51 4.49
CA GLY A 217 -3.12 -4.76 4.66
C GLY A 217 -2.94 -5.25 6.10
N ILE A 218 -3.60 -4.61 7.07
CA ILE A 218 -3.70 -5.09 8.46
C ILE A 218 -4.68 -6.27 8.52
N GLN A 219 -4.24 -7.40 9.06
CA GLN A 219 -5.06 -8.60 9.17
C GLN A 219 -6.25 -8.37 10.12
N GLY A 220 -7.44 -8.83 9.73
CA GLY A 220 -8.68 -8.62 10.48
C GLY A 220 -9.21 -7.18 10.47
N GLY A 221 -8.53 -6.25 9.77
CA GLY A 221 -8.94 -4.86 9.64
C GLY A 221 -9.96 -4.60 8.52
N ASN A 222 -10.39 -3.34 8.42
CA ASN A 222 -11.26 -2.91 7.33
C ASN A 222 -10.51 -3.00 5.98
N THR A 223 -11.18 -3.57 4.98
CA THR A 223 -10.68 -3.68 3.60
C THR A 223 -10.29 -2.34 2.97
N THR A 224 -10.93 -1.23 3.39
CA THR A 224 -10.60 0.12 2.92
C THR A 224 -9.39 0.74 3.63
N GLY A 225 -8.85 0.05 4.64
CA GLY A 225 -7.77 0.53 5.51
C GLY A 225 -8.28 1.25 6.76
N GLY A 226 -7.34 1.52 7.67
CA GLY A 226 -7.57 2.22 8.93
C GLY A 226 -6.54 3.33 9.18
N ALA A 227 -6.88 4.28 10.03
CA ALA A 227 -5.99 5.38 10.39
C ALA A 227 -5.23 5.09 11.69
N ILE A 228 -3.91 5.32 11.69
CA ILE A 228 -3.09 5.24 12.91
C ILE A 228 -3.22 6.51 13.77
N VAL A 229 -3.28 7.68 13.13
CA VAL A 229 -3.58 8.97 13.77
C VAL A 229 -4.90 9.49 13.22
N SER A 230 -5.94 9.46 14.05
CA SER A 230 -7.25 10.01 13.70
C SER A 230 -8.02 10.52 14.90
N PHE A 231 -8.65 11.68 14.73
CA PHE A 231 -9.58 12.24 15.72
C PHE A 231 -10.95 12.40 15.06
N ASN A 232 -12.00 11.98 15.77
CA ASN A 232 -13.34 12.10 15.25
C ASN A 232 -13.79 13.58 15.38
N LYS A 233 -14.31 14.15 14.29
CA LYS A 233 -14.78 15.54 14.27
C LYS A 233 -15.97 15.78 15.21
N ASP A 234 -16.81 14.76 15.41
CA ASP A 234 -18.12 14.92 16.07
C ASP A 234 -18.08 14.67 17.58
N LYS A 235 -16.88 14.53 18.16
CA LYS A 235 -16.70 14.28 19.59
C LYS A 235 -16.01 15.50 20.24
N PRO A 236 -16.72 16.27 21.09
CA PRO A 236 -16.17 17.46 21.76
C PRO A 236 -14.89 17.19 22.57
N SER A 237 -14.70 15.95 23.02
CA SER A 237 -13.48 15.52 23.72
C SER A 237 -12.19 15.66 22.89
N PHE A 238 -12.31 15.82 21.57
CA PHE A 238 -11.18 16.04 20.67
C PHE A 238 -11.14 17.45 20.09
N THR A 239 -11.88 18.41 20.65
CA THR A 239 -11.97 19.78 20.08
C THR A 239 -11.44 20.88 20.99
N SER A 240 -10.57 20.53 21.95
CA SER A 240 -9.88 21.51 22.79
C SER A 240 -8.99 22.44 21.95
N TYR A 241 -8.78 23.68 22.43
CA TYR A 241 -7.96 24.68 21.75
C TYR A 241 -8.39 25.00 20.30
N ASN A 242 -9.69 24.89 19.99
CA ASN A 242 -10.27 25.09 18.66
C ASN A 242 -9.70 24.18 17.55
N LYS A 243 -8.99 23.11 17.92
CA LYS A 243 -8.47 22.14 16.97
C LYS A 243 -9.56 21.14 16.62
N THR A 244 -9.61 20.72 15.35
CA THR A 244 -10.53 19.65 14.92
C THR A 244 -9.78 18.61 14.12
N GLN A 245 -10.25 17.36 14.14
CA GLN A 245 -9.59 16.25 13.46
C GLN A 245 -8.08 16.18 13.80
N ASN A 246 -7.21 15.97 12.81
CA ASN A 246 -5.79 15.73 13.03
C ASN A 246 -4.98 16.99 13.35
N PHE A 247 -5.59 18.18 13.38
CA PHE A 247 -4.91 19.37 13.92
C PHE A 247 -4.54 19.21 15.41
N ASN A 248 -5.14 18.24 16.12
CA ASN A 248 -4.75 17.83 17.47
C ASN A 248 -3.39 17.08 17.53
N SER A 249 -2.96 16.46 16.44
CA SER A 249 -1.66 15.83 16.29
C SER A 249 -1.04 16.35 15.00
N PRO A 250 -0.55 17.60 15.00
CA PRO A 250 -0.19 18.28 13.77
C PRO A 250 1.00 17.57 13.10
N ILE A 251 0.72 16.95 11.97
CA ILE A 251 1.72 16.32 11.09
C ILE A 251 1.56 16.95 9.72
N SER A 252 2.66 17.35 9.10
CA SER A 252 2.60 17.98 7.78
C SER A 252 2.08 17.01 6.73
N GLU A 253 1.41 17.54 5.70
CA GLU A 253 0.91 16.77 4.55
C GLU A 253 2.00 15.86 3.95
N LYS A 254 3.21 16.40 3.76
CA LYS A 254 4.37 15.64 3.27
C LYS A 254 4.76 14.50 4.20
N ASN A 255 4.87 14.72 5.51
CA ASN A 255 5.25 13.65 6.43
C ASN A 255 4.12 12.62 6.62
N ALA A 256 2.86 13.04 6.58
CA ALA A 256 1.71 12.15 6.61
C ALA A 256 1.72 11.20 5.41
N PHE A 257 2.02 11.72 4.22
CA PHE A 257 2.26 10.90 3.03
C PHE A 257 3.41 9.91 3.26
N LYS A 258 4.61 10.39 3.63
CA LYS A 258 5.80 9.54 3.80
C LYS A 258 5.56 8.35 4.72
N TYR A 259 5.12 8.60 5.96
CA TYR A 259 5.01 7.52 6.94
C TYR A 259 3.90 6.52 6.55
N THR A 260 2.81 6.99 5.93
CA THR A 260 1.72 6.10 5.52
C THR A 260 2.09 5.28 4.29
N THR A 261 2.84 5.84 3.35
CA THR A 261 3.36 5.12 2.18
C THR A 261 4.37 4.05 2.60
N ALA A 262 5.34 4.38 3.46
CA ALA A 262 6.27 3.42 4.05
C ALA A 262 5.54 2.26 4.76
N LEU A 263 4.55 2.60 5.59
CA LEU A 263 3.82 1.57 6.34
C LEU A 263 2.93 0.72 5.44
N ASN A 264 2.30 1.29 4.41
CA ASN A 264 1.56 0.52 3.40
C ASN A 264 2.48 -0.42 2.61
N HIS A 265 3.71 0.01 2.31
CA HIS A 265 4.73 -0.83 1.66
C HIS A 265 5.06 -2.05 2.53
N LEU A 266 5.39 -1.83 3.81
CA LEU A 266 5.64 -2.90 4.78
C LEU A 266 4.43 -3.83 4.93
N CYS A 267 3.21 -3.28 4.97
CA CYS A 267 1.97 -4.03 5.14
C CYS A 267 1.48 -4.75 3.87
N LYS A 268 2.15 -4.62 2.72
CA LYS A 268 1.77 -5.25 1.44
C LYS A 268 1.62 -6.77 1.62
N PHE A 269 0.68 -7.37 0.88
CA PHE A 269 0.55 -8.83 0.84
C PHE A 269 1.84 -9.43 0.25
N GLY A 270 2.40 -10.46 0.91
CA GLY A 270 3.66 -11.07 0.50
C GLY A 270 4.93 -10.29 0.86
N SER A 271 4.83 -9.20 1.62
CA SER A 271 6.01 -8.50 2.15
C SER A 271 6.85 -9.44 3.02
N SER A 272 8.16 -9.52 2.75
CA SER A 272 9.13 -10.25 3.58
C SER A 272 9.36 -9.60 4.93
N GLN A 273 9.01 -8.31 5.05
CA GLN A 273 9.15 -7.50 6.26
C GLN A 273 7.89 -7.48 7.12
N LYS A 274 7.04 -8.49 6.96
CA LYS A 274 5.74 -8.59 7.63
C LYS A 274 5.45 -10.02 8.07
N ILE A 275 5.07 -10.16 9.32
CA ILE A 275 4.61 -11.43 9.92
C ILE A 275 3.35 -11.19 10.77
N GLN A 276 2.66 -12.26 11.11
CA GLN A 276 1.51 -12.22 12.02
C GLN A 276 1.92 -12.85 13.36
N ILE A 277 1.80 -12.09 14.45
CA ILE A 277 2.08 -12.53 15.83
C ILE A 277 0.78 -12.40 16.62
N GLY A 278 0.13 -13.53 16.93
CA GLY A 278 -1.20 -13.51 17.56
C GLY A 278 -2.21 -12.70 16.73
N ASP A 279 -2.84 -11.69 17.35
CA ASP A 279 -3.76 -10.76 16.68
C ASP A 279 -3.07 -9.54 16.03
N ALA A 280 -1.74 -9.40 16.17
CA ALA A 280 -0.98 -8.28 15.67
C ALA A 280 -0.32 -8.58 14.31
N THR A 281 -0.58 -7.73 13.32
CA THR A 281 0.25 -7.60 12.12
C THR A 281 1.52 -6.87 12.51
N THR A 282 2.66 -7.57 12.43
CA THR A 282 3.96 -7.07 12.86
C THR A 282 4.82 -6.78 11.64
N VAL A 283 5.33 -5.56 11.57
CA VAL A 283 6.26 -5.11 10.53
C VAL A 283 7.58 -4.70 11.14
N PHE A 284 8.66 -4.83 10.39
CA PHE A 284 10.00 -4.51 10.89
C PHE A 284 10.90 -3.99 9.77
N TRP A 285 11.83 -3.11 10.12
CA TRP A 285 12.77 -2.52 9.18
C TRP A 285 14.01 -2.02 9.91
N ALA A 286 15.10 -1.86 9.16
CA ALA A 286 16.33 -1.27 9.62
C ALA A 286 16.42 0.22 9.23
N GLU A 287 17.15 1.00 10.01
CA GLU A 287 17.43 2.42 9.72
C GLU A 287 18.13 2.61 8.37
N LYS A 288 19.04 1.68 8.04
CA LYS A 288 19.76 1.58 6.77
C LYS A 288 19.47 0.22 6.13
N GLU A 289 19.78 0.08 4.85
CA GLU A 289 19.67 -1.22 4.19
C GLU A 289 20.55 -2.25 4.88
N ASN A 290 19.93 -3.37 5.27
CA ASN A 290 20.59 -4.38 6.08
C ASN A 290 19.93 -5.74 5.83
N GLN A 291 20.74 -6.78 5.60
CA GLN A 291 20.24 -8.13 5.34
C GLN A 291 19.47 -8.73 6.52
N MET A 292 19.65 -8.18 7.73
CA MET A 292 18.84 -8.53 8.89
C MET A 292 17.33 -8.39 8.63
N GLU A 293 16.90 -7.46 7.76
CA GLU A 293 15.49 -7.34 7.37
C GLU A 293 14.95 -8.63 6.74
N SER A 294 15.71 -9.24 5.82
CA SER A 294 15.35 -10.51 5.17
C SER A 294 15.44 -11.68 6.16
N ILE A 295 16.57 -11.79 6.87
CA ILE A 295 16.85 -12.89 7.80
C ILE A 295 15.78 -12.93 8.90
N PHE A 296 15.46 -11.79 9.52
CA PHE A 296 14.47 -11.72 10.59
C PHE A 296 13.10 -12.21 10.12
N GLY A 297 12.67 -11.79 8.93
CA GLY A 297 11.42 -12.25 8.34
C GLY A 297 11.40 -13.75 8.09
N LYS A 298 12.50 -14.32 7.56
CA LYS A 298 12.61 -15.76 7.32
C LYS A 298 12.60 -16.58 8.62
N VAL A 299 13.35 -16.13 9.64
CA VAL A 299 13.42 -16.80 10.95
C VAL A 299 12.04 -16.87 11.61
N LEU A 300 11.25 -15.79 11.51
CA LEU A 300 9.92 -15.70 12.14
C LEU A 300 8.77 -16.15 11.23
N SER A 301 9.06 -16.53 9.98
CA SER A 301 8.04 -16.92 9.00
C SER A 301 7.33 -18.23 9.38
N GLN A 302 6.10 -18.41 8.90
CA GLN A 302 5.27 -19.60 9.12
C GLN A 302 5.70 -20.80 8.25
N SER A 303 7.00 -21.10 8.20
CA SER A 303 7.55 -22.25 7.46
C SER A 303 7.73 -23.45 8.38
N ASN A 304 7.24 -24.62 7.93
CA ASN A 304 7.53 -25.91 8.55
C ASN A 304 8.78 -26.57 7.97
N ASP A 305 9.26 -26.10 6.80
CA ASP A 305 10.33 -26.72 6.00
C ASP A 305 11.72 -26.21 6.41
N GLY A 306 11.98 -26.17 7.73
CA GLY A 306 13.23 -25.65 8.29
C GLY A 306 13.61 -24.25 7.76
N PHE A 307 14.87 -23.89 7.97
CA PHE A 307 15.43 -22.66 7.41
C PHE A 307 16.19 -22.91 6.11
N ASP A 308 16.17 -21.91 5.23
CA ASP A 308 16.99 -21.92 4.02
C ASP A 308 18.49 -21.73 4.35
N ASN A 309 19.34 -21.87 3.33
CA ASN A 309 20.79 -21.79 3.52
C ASN A 309 21.25 -20.41 4.00
N GLU A 310 20.56 -19.33 3.66
CA GLU A 310 20.94 -17.98 4.09
C GLU A 310 20.83 -17.85 5.61
N VAL A 311 19.68 -18.23 6.17
CA VAL A 311 19.45 -18.20 7.62
C VAL A 311 20.38 -19.19 8.33
N LYS A 312 20.59 -20.39 7.79
CA LYS A 312 21.53 -21.37 8.37
C LYS A 312 22.95 -20.84 8.46
N LEU A 313 23.48 -20.28 7.37
CA LEU A 313 24.83 -19.71 7.35
C LEU A 313 24.97 -18.52 8.30
N PHE A 314 23.93 -17.69 8.41
CA PHE A 314 23.88 -16.62 9.40
C PHE A 314 23.97 -17.16 10.84
N LEU A 315 23.13 -18.14 11.19
CA LEU A 315 23.13 -18.75 12.53
C LEU A 315 24.45 -19.47 12.82
N GLU A 316 25.01 -20.23 11.88
CA GLU A 316 26.31 -20.89 12.00
C GLU A 316 27.46 -19.90 12.17
N SER A 317 27.42 -18.76 11.46
CA SER A 317 28.40 -17.68 11.65
C SER A 317 28.38 -17.20 13.09
N LEU A 318 27.19 -16.85 13.59
CA LEU A 318 27.03 -16.36 14.96
C LEU A 318 27.49 -17.38 15.99
N GLN A 319 27.15 -18.66 15.81
CA GLN A 319 27.59 -19.75 16.70
C GLN A 319 29.11 -19.90 16.75
N ASN A 320 29.79 -19.68 15.64
CA ASN A 320 31.26 -19.72 15.57
C ASN A 320 31.91 -18.42 16.08
N GLY A 321 31.15 -17.51 16.70
CA GLY A 321 31.61 -16.21 17.15
C GLY A 321 32.00 -15.28 16.00
N ARG A 322 31.60 -15.61 14.76
CA ARG A 322 31.90 -14.83 13.56
C ARG A 322 30.77 -13.84 13.30
N ARG A 323 31.17 -12.62 12.99
CA ARG A 323 30.27 -11.52 12.63
C ARG A 323 30.19 -11.46 11.11
N PRO A 324 29.02 -11.69 10.49
CA PRO A 324 28.90 -11.61 9.04
C PRO A 324 29.23 -10.18 8.56
N VAL A 325 30.26 -10.04 7.73
CA VAL A 325 30.78 -8.73 7.27
C VAL A 325 29.71 -7.91 6.53
N TYR A 326 28.70 -8.57 5.97
CA TYR A 326 27.61 -7.96 5.21
C TYR A 326 26.46 -7.42 6.09
N ILE A 327 26.59 -7.50 7.42
CA ILE A 327 25.60 -7.00 8.37
C ILE A 327 26.21 -5.87 9.20
N ASP A 328 25.68 -4.65 9.05
CA ASP A 328 26.04 -3.54 9.93
C ASP A 328 25.28 -3.68 11.26
N GLU A 329 25.97 -4.26 12.24
CA GLU A 329 25.47 -4.55 13.59
C GLU A 329 24.95 -3.32 14.35
N LYS A 330 25.51 -2.13 14.07
CA LYS A 330 25.14 -0.90 14.79
C LYS A 330 23.90 -0.23 14.22
N THR A 331 23.40 -0.70 13.08
CA THR A 331 22.18 -0.16 12.47
C THR A 331 20.99 -0.39 13.41
N GLN A 332 20.19 0.67 13.64
CA GLN A 332 18.97 0.50 14.43
C GLN A 332 17.97 -0.39 13.70
N PHE A 333 17.27 -1.22 14.46
CA PHE A 333 16.25 -2.14 13.97
C PHE A 333 14.93 -1.86 14.69
N PHE A 334 13.87 -1.74 13.91
CA PHE A 334 12.55 -1.30 14.36
C PHE A 334 11.54 -2.42 14.18
N ILE A 335 10.70 -2.67 15.19
CA ILE A 335 9.63 -3.66 15.16
C ILE A 335 8.34 -3.01 15.66
N LEU A 336 7.28 -3.07 14.85
CA LEU A 336 6.00 -2.43 15.12
C LEU A 336 4.86 -3.44 15.00
N GLY A 337 4.15 -3.68 16.10
CA GLY A 337 2.95 -4.51 16.14
C GLY A 337 1.67 -3.68 16.01
N LEU A 338 0.83 -4.00 15.02
CA LEU A 338 -0.41 -3.28 14.71
C LEU A 338 -1.61 -4.21 14.79
N SER A 339 -2.69 -3.73 15.40
CA SER A 339 -3.97 -4.45 15.47
C SER A 339 -5.10 -3.60 14.91
N PRO A 340 -6.10 -4.22 14.27
CA PRO A 340 -7.28 -3.51 13.82
C PRO A 340 -8.15 -3.08 15.02
N ASN A 341 -8.71 -1.88 14.95
CA ASN A 341 -9.69 -1.38 15.91
C ASN A 341 -10.77 -0.56 15.19
N ALA A 342 -11.76 -1.27 14.64
CA ALA A 342 -12.77 -0.70 13.75
C ALA A 342 -12.13 0.09 12.59
N ALA A 343 -12.33 1.42 12.53
CA ALA A 343 -11.73 2.29 11.50
C ALA A 343 -10.31 2.80 11.86
N ARG A 344 -9.78 2.43 13.04
CA ARG A 344 -8.48 2.84 13.56
C ARG A 344 -7.52 1.67 13.63
N ILE A 345 -6.24 1.99 13.75
CA ILE A 345 -5.18 1.01 13.99
C ILE A 345 -4.58 1.29 15.36
N SER A 346 -4.52 0.26 16.19
CA SER A 346 -3.92 0.32 17.52
C SER A 346 -2.50 -0.22 17.46
N VAL A 347 -1.54 0.56 17.98
CA VAL A 347 -0.17 0.10 18.21
C VAL A 347 -0.19 -0.83 19.42
N ARG A 348 0.10 -2.12 19.20
CA ARG A 348 0.18 -3.13 20.26
C ARG A 348 1.51 -3.04 21.01
N PHE A 349 2.59 -2.93 20.25
CA PHE A 349 3.94 -2.78 20.77
C PHE A 349 4.82 -2.06 19.75
N TRP A 350 5.88 -1.46 20.28
CA TRP A 350 6.91 -0.79 19.52
C TRP A 350 8.25 -1.11 20.17
N HIS A 351 9.14 -1.74 19.42
CA HIS A 351 10.46 -2.11 19.89
C HIS A 351 11.52 -1.47 19.00
N VAL A 352 12.50 -0.84 19.63
CA VAL A 352 13.69 -0.30 18.98
C VAL A 352 14.87 -1.02 19.55
N SER A 353 15.68 -1.60 18.68
CA SER A 353 16.95 -2.20 19.03
C SER A 353 18.00 -1.85 17.96
N ASN A 354 19.10 -2.59 17.91
CA ASN A 354 20.05 -2.61 16.82
C ASN A 354 20.22 -4.05 16.32
N VAL A 355 20.88 -4.20 15.18
CA VAL A 355 21.08 -5.49 14.55
C VAL A 355 21.95 -6.43 15.40
N GLU A 356 22.92 -5.90 16.15
CA GLU A 356 23.76 -6.69 17.08
C GLU A 356 22.90 -7.41 18.14
N ASP A 357 22.05 -6.66 18.85
CA ASP A 357 21.22 -7.18 19.93
C ASP A 357 20.14 -8.15 19.41
N ILE A 358 19.54 -7.86 18.25
CA ILE A 358 18.61 -8.80 17.60
C ILE A 358 19.34 -10.11 17.24
N SER A 359 20.53 -10.02 16.65
CA SER A 359 21.34 -11.19 16.28
C SER A 359 21.72 -12.03 17.51
N GLN A 360 22.11 -11.37 18.59
CA GLN A 360 22.43 -12.03 19.86
C GLN A 360 21.22 -12.74 20.46
N LYS A 361 20.04 -12.11 20.46
CA LYS A 361 18.79 -12.73 20.96
C LYS A 361 18.38 -13.95 20.13
N LEU A 362 18.50 -13.88 18.80
CA LEU A 362 18.26 -15.02 17.93
C LEU A 362 19.23 -16.16 18.23
N MET A 363 20.52 -15.85 18.36
CA MET A 363 21.54 -16.84 18.71
C MET A 363 21.27 -17.49 20.07
N LEU A 364 20.95 -16.69 21.10
CA LEU A 364 20.59 -17.19 22.43
C LEU A 364 19.40 -18.13 22.36
N HIS A 365 18.33 -17.75 21.65
CA HIS A 365 17.16 -18.59 21.46
C HIS A 365 17.52 -19.97 20.87
N PHE A 366 18.29 -20.01 19.79
CA PHE A 366 18.67 -21.29 19.19
C PHE A 366 19.67 -22.09 20.01
N ASN A 367 20.53 -21.43 20.79
CA ASN A 367 21.43 -22.10 21.72
C ASN A 367 20.65 -22.75 22.88
N ASP A 368 19.63 -22.09 23.40
CA ASP A 368 18.78 -22.61 24.48
C ASP A 368 17.92 -23.81 24.03
N LEU A 369 17.66 -23.92 22.72
CA LEU A 369 16.94 -25.04 22.11
C LEU A 369 17.83 -26.25 21.78
N ARG A 370 19.15 -26.17 22.00
CA ARG A 370 20.06 -27.27 21.69
C ARG A 370 19.78 -28.48 22.57
N ILE A 371 19.37 -29.57 21.93
CA ILE A 371 19.13 -30.87 22.54
C ILE A 371 19.71 -31.98 21.65
N GLU A 372 19.85 -33.19 22.19
CA GLU A 372 20.13 -34.36 21.36
C GLU A 372 18.97 -34.61 20.39
N LYS A 373 19.29 -34.61 19.10
CA LYS A 373 18.35 -34.69 17.99
C LYS A 373 18.31 -36.10 17.40
N ARG A 374 17.19 -36.45 16.77
CA ARG A 374 17.10 -37.59 15.85
C ARG A 374 17.63 -37.18 14.47
N ASP A 375 17.99 -38.16 13.65
CA ASP A 375 18.59 -37.94 12.33
C ASP A 375 17.76 -37.03 11.40
N ASN A 376 16.45 -36.94 11.61
CA ASN A 376 15.54 -36.15 10.78
C ASN A 376 15.11 -34.82 11.42
N ASP A 377 15.56 -34.50 12.63
CA ASP A 377 15.19 -33.25 13.28
C ASP A 377 16.00 -32.09 12.69
N PRO A 378 15.38 -30.91 12.47
CA PRO A 378 16.10 -29.76 11.94
C PRO A 378 17.17 -29.27 12.92
N GLU A 379 18.32 -28.83 12.40
CA GLU A 379 19.40 -28.23 13.22
C GLU A 379 18.88 -27.03 14.02
N TYR A 380 18.08 -26.21 13.35
CA TYR A 380 17.43 -25.01 13.85
C TYR A 380 15.93 -25.14 13.58
N PRO A 381 15.13 -25.64 14.55
CA PRO A 381 13.69 -25.73 14.37
C PRO A 381 13.08 -24.33 14.27
N SER A 382 12.21 -24.09 13.28
CA SER A 382 11.50 -22.82 13.19
C SER A 382 10.55 -22.65 14.38
N ILE A 383 10.20 -21.40 14.70
CA ILE A 383 9.21 -21.12 15.76
C ILE A 383 7.89 -21.87 15.50
N TRP A 384 7.46 -21.92 14.24
CA TRP A 384 6.25 -22.64 13.85
C TRP A 384 6.37 -24.15 13.96
N HIS A 385 7.56 -24.71 13.70
CA HIS A 385 7.83 -26.12 13.95
C HIS A 385 7.69 -26.45 15.46
N LEU A 386 8.18 -25.59 16.34
CA LEU A 386 8.03 -25.78 17.79
C LEU A 386 6.56 -25.64 18.23
N LEU A 387 5.85 -24.62 17.73
CA LEU A 387 4.45 -24.39 18.06
C LEU A 387 3.53 -25.53 17.58
N ILE A 388 3.77 -26.08 16.39
CA ILE A 388 2.92 -27.15 15.86
C ILE A 388 3.06 -28.44 16.67
N GLU A 389 4.23 -28.72 17.23
CA GLU A 389 4.46 -29.90 18.09
C GLU A 389 3.60 -29.90 19.37
N LEU A 390 3.14 -28.73 19.81
CA LEU A 390 2.25 -28.57 20.97
C LEU A 390 0.78 -28.88 20.66
N THR A 391 0.44 -29.10 19.39
CA THR A 391 -0.93 -29.45 18.98
C THR A 391 -1.20 -30.94 19.12
N SER A 392 -2.40 -31.28 19.60
CA SER A 392 -2.84 -32.67 19.66
C SER A 392 -3.12 -33.21 18.26
N SER A 393 -2.58 -34.38 17.93
CA SER A 393 -2.91 -35.11 16.69
C SER A 393 -3.05 -36.60 16.98
N ARG A 394 -3.94 -37.28 16.23
CA ARG A 394 -4.08 -38.74 16.30
C ARG A 394 -2.90 -39.40 15.57
N LYS A 395 -2.56 -40.62 16.00
CA LYS A 395 -1.48 -41.39 15.37
C LYS A 395 -1.78 -41.59 13.87
N GLY A 396 -0.91 -41.05 13.01
CA GLY A 396 -1.05 -41.10 11.55
C GLY A 396 -1.70 -39.85 10.91
N GLU A 397 -2.20 -38.90 11.69
CA GLU A 397 -2.72 -37.62 11.18
C GLU A 397 -1.62 -36.54 11.21
N LYS A 398 -1.56 -35.74 10.13
CA LYS A 398 -0.71 -34.54 10.12
C LYS A 398 -1.27 -33.52 11.11
N ARG A 399 -0.37 -32.98 11.95
CA ARG A 399 -0.70 -31.85 12.81
C ARG A 399 -1.14 -30.66 11.97
N LYS A 400 -2.12 -29.92 12.47
CA LYS A 400 -2.69 -28.79 11.74
C LYS A 400 -2.32 -27.48 12.43
N THR A 401 -1.92 -26.50 11.64
CA THR A 401 -1.49 -25.18 12.12
C THR A 401 -2.64 -24.38 12.73
N ASP A 402 -3.87 -24.62 12.29
CA ASP A 402 -5.09 -24.00 12.85
C ASP A 402 -5.40 -24.46 14.29
N ALA A 403 -4.76 -25.54 14.76
CA ALA A 403 -4.89 -26.03 16.13
C ALA A 403 -3.91 -25.36 17.13
N ILE A 404 -3.00 -24.50 16.65
CA ILE A 404 -2.04 -23.78 17.52
C ILE A 404 -2.78 -22.71 18.34
N PRO A 405 -2.68 -22.70 19.67
CA PRO A 405 -3.29 -21.66 20.50
C PRO A 405 -2.75 -20.26 20.13
N PRO A 406 -3.60 -19.29 19.75
CA PRO A 406 -3.15 -17.98 19.27
C PRO A 406 -2.32 -17.19 20.30
N ASN A 407 -2.62 -17.36 21.58
CA ASN A 407 -1.91 -16.73 22.70
C ASN A 407 -0.48 -17.25 22.83
N LEU A 408 -0.24 -18.53 22.51
CA LEU A 408 1.08 -19.14 22.64
C LEU A 408 2.01 -18.71 21.51
N ALA A 409 1.50 -18.68 20.28
CA ALA A 409 2.24 -18.17 19.13
C ALA A 409 2.67 -16.71 19.34
N GLY A 410 1.82 -15.91 19.98
CA GLY A 410 2.12 -14.52 20.30
C GLY A 410 3.13 -14.31 21.43
N GLN A 411 3.27 -15.25 22.38
CA GLN A 411 4.23 -15.16 23.48
C GLN A 411 5.62 -15.65 23.10
N MET A 412 5.71 -16.52 22.08
CA MET A 412 6.95 -17.14 21.66
C MET A 412 7.76 -16.30 20.66
N ILE A 413 7.11 -15.35 19.98
CA ILE A 413 7.70 -14.38 19.05
C ILE A 413 7.78 -13.03 19.75
#